data_AF-A0A8T7ACW0-F1
#
_entry.id   AF-A0A8T7ACW0-F1
#
_cell.length_a   1.000
_cell.length_b   1.000
_cell.length_c   1.000
_cell.angle_alpha   90.00
_cell.angle_beta   90.00
_cell.angle_gamma   90.00
#
_symmetry.space_group_name_H-M   'P 1'
#
loop_
_entity.id
_entity.type
_entity.pdbx_description
1 polymer ?
#
loop_
_entity_poly.entity_id
_entity_poly.type
_entity_poly.pdbx_seq_one_letter_code
_entity_poly.pdbx_strand_id
1 'polypeptide(L)'
;MSVDISLFHFLRPLWLAMLPVAALCWHFGRTKFKASSWESYLPKATVLALRVGTSESSRRWQWWMLASLLVLVIAAAGPTWSKQEVPIVKNQNALVVILDLSPSMLAEDLKPDRLTRAKYKLID
;
A
#
# COMPACT_ATOMS: atom_id res chain seq x y z
N MET A 1 -22.11 -10.52 18.15
CA MET A 1 -21.19 -10.01 17.11
C MET A 1 -19.79 -10.50 17.43
N SER A 2 -19.41 -11.66 16.91
CA SER A 2 -18.02 -12.12 16.96
C SER A 2 -17.23 -11.27 15.97
N VAL A 3 -16.27 -10.49 16.46
CA VAL A 3 -15.33 -9.77 15.61
C VAL A 3 -14.37 -10.81 15.06
N ASP A 4 -14.45 -11.11 13.76
CA ASP A 4 -13.52 -12.03 13.09
C ASP A 4 -12.17 -11.33 12.90
N ILE A 5 -11.25 -11.61 13.83
CA ILE A 5 -9.88 -11.05 13.85
C ILE A 5 -9.09 -11.50 12.60
N SER A 6 -9.49 -12.61 11.98
CA SER A 6 -8.88 -13.16 10.75
C SER A 6 -9.08 -12.28 9.52
N LEU A 7 -10.06 -11.36 9.52
CA LEU A 7 -10.31 -10.44 8.41
C LEU A 7 -9.43 -9.17 8.45
N PHE A 8 -8.67 -9.00 9.53
CA PHE A 8 -7.78 -7.85 9.67
C PHE A 8 -6.66 -7.90 8.63
N HIS A 9 -6.61 -6.88 7.79
CA HIS A 9 -5.53 -6.71 6.83
C HIS A 9 -5.18 -5.23 6.65
N PHE A 10 -3.97 -4.97 6.18
CA PHE A 10 -3.54 -3.63 5.79
C PHE A 10 -3.73 -3.47 4.28
N LEU A 11 -4.36 -2.37 3.85
CA LEU A 11 -4.48 -2.04 2.42
C LEU A 11 -3.10 -1.85 1.76
N ARG A 12 -2.14 -1.29 2.50
CA ARG A 12 -0.83 -0.89 1.97
C ARG A 12 0.29 -1.32 2.93
N PRO A 13 0.66 -2.60 2.98
CA PRO A 13 1.64 -3.11 3.94
C PRO A 13 3.04 -2.47 3.79
N LEU A 14 3.38 -1.98 2.59
CA LEU A 14 4.65 -1.31 2.31
C LEU A 14 4.88 -0.04 3.14
N TRP A 15 3.82 0.63 3.61
CA TRP A 15 3.95 1.84 4.43
C TRP A 15 4.53 1.56 5.82
N LEU A 16 4.44 0.33 6.33
CA LEU A 16 5.08 -0.06 7.58
C LEU A 16 6.62 0.05 7.49
N ALA A 17 7.19 -0.04 6.29
CA ALA A 17 8.62 0.13 6.07
C ALA A 17 9.11 1.58 6.29
N MET A 18 8.21 2.57 6.34
CA MET A 18 8.59 3.95 6.72
C MET A 18 8.92 4.10 8.21
N LEU A 19 8.41 3.21 9.06
CA LEU A 19 8.63 3.25 10.51
C LEU A 19 10.12 3.11 10.87
N PRO A 20 10.88 2.10 10.38
CA PRO A 20 12.31 2.01 10.64
C PRO A 20 13.10 3.17 10.02
N VAL A 21 12.70 3.66 8.84
CA VAL A 21 13.36 4.82 8.19
C VAL A 21 13.20 6.09 9.04
N ALA A 22 12.00 6.36 9.53
CA ALA A 22 11.74 7.51 10.38
C ALA A 22 12.44 7.39 11.74
N ALA A 23 12.51 6.17 12.33
CA ALA A 23 13.28 5.91 13.53
C ALA A 23 14.79 6.14 13.33
N LEU A 24 15.33 5.73 12.17
CA LEU A 24 16.72 5.99 11.78
C LEU A 24 16.97 7.50 11.66
N CYS A 25 16.14 8.21 10.89
CA CYS A 25 16.22 9.66 10.73
C CYS A 25 16.16 10.39 12.07
N TRP A 26 15.31 9.94 13.00
CA TRP A 26 15.24 10.47 14.35
C TRP A 26 16.52 10.23 15.15
N HIS A 27 17.07 9.02 15.11
CA HIS A 27 18.30 8.66 15.78
C HIS A 27 19.48 9.52 15.27
N PHE A 28 19.63 9.64 13.96
CA PHE A 28 20.68 10.46 13.36
C PHE A 28 20.45 11.97 13.57
N GLY A 29 19.21 12.44 13.47
CA GLY A 29 18.85 13.85 13.73
C GLY A 29 19.18 14.29 15.15
N ARG A 30 19.02 13.40 16.15
CA ARG A 30 19.43 13.66 17.53
C ARG A 30 20.93 13.80 17.72
N THR A 31 21.74 13.14 16.88
CA THR A 31 23.20 13.24 16.95
C THR A 31 23.75 14.50 16.28
N LYS A 32 23.06 15.04 15.26
CA LYS A 32 23.59 16.13 14.42
C LYS A 32 23.14 17.54 14.81
N PHE A 33 22.18 17.69 15.73
CA PHE A 33 21.78 18.98 16.30
C PHE A 33 22.41 19.30 17.66
N LYS A 34 23.42 18.54 18.11
CA LYS A 34 24.39 19.08 19.06
C LYS A 34 25.30 20.00 18.27
N ALA A 35 24.97 21.29 18.31
CA ALA A 35 25.64 22.37 17.62
C ALA A 35 27.06 22.59 18.20
N SER A 36 27.90 21.57 18.08
CA SER A 36 29.18 21.39 18.77
C SER A 36 30.36 22.03 18.03
N SER A 37 30.17 22.54 16.80
CA SER A 37 31.27 23.06 16.00
C SER A 37 31.45 24.57 16.08
N TRP A 38 30.38 25.35 16.34
CA TRP A 38 30.45 26.81 16.45
C TRP A 38 30.62 27.30 17.90
N GLU A 39 30.15 26.52 18.89
CA GLU A 39 30.37 26.77 20.32
C GLU A 39 31.88 26.75 20.69
N SER A 40 32.74 26.09 19.90
CA SER A 40 34.20 26.08 20.10
C SER A 40 34.88 27.43 19.81
N TYR A 41 34.21 28.34 19.10
CA TYR A 41 34.75 29.65 18.73
C TYR A 41 34.16 30.81 19.57
N LEU A 42 33.28 30.52 20.53
CA LEU A 42 32.61 31.51 21.38
C LEU A 42 33.06 31.43 22.84
N PRO A 43 33.22 32.56 23.55
CA PRO A 43 33.52 32.58 24.98
C PRO A 43 32.44 31.83 25.79
N LYS A 44 32.85 30.94 26.70
CA LYS A 44 31.92 30.11 27.52
C LYS A 44 30.82 30.89 28.24
N ALA A 45 31.07 32.17 28.57
CA ALA A 45 30.13 33.04 29.26
C ALA A 45 28.91 33.43 28.39
N THR A 46 29.06 33.58 27.07
CA THR A 46 27.95 33.95 26.18
C THR A 46 27.08 32.74 25.81
N VAL A 47 27.68 31.55 25.70
CA VAL A 47 26.98 30.30 25.40
C VAL A 47 26.02 29.90 26.53
N LEU A 48 26.41 30.15 27.79
CA LEU A 48 25.55 29.91 28.96
C LEU A 48 24.38 30.90 29.05
N ALA A 49 24.59 32.17 28.68
CA ALA A 49 23.54 33.19 28.65
C ALA A 49 22.52 32.98 27.51
N LEU A 50 22.91 32.30 26.42
CA LEU A 50 22.02 31.90 25.33
C LEU A 50 21.24 30.62 25.64
N ARG A 51 21.71 29.79 26.58
CA ARG A 51 21.06 28.52 26.97
C ARG A 51 20.00 28.74 28.06
N VAL A 52 19.20 29.81 27.94
CA VAL A 52 18.06 30.08 28.83
C VAL A 52 16.93 29.09 28.50
N GLY A 53 16.62 28.21 29.46
CA GLY A 53 15.40 27.40 29.44
C GLY A 53 15.43 26.15 28.56
N THR A 54 16.33 25.21 28.85
CA THR A 54 16.24 23.84 28.28
C THR A 54 16.13 22.80 29.38
N SER A 55 15.10 22.92 30.22
CA SER A 55 14.80 21.95 31.25
C SER A 55 13.39 21.40 31.04
N GLU A 56 13.27 20.09 30.94
CA GLU A 56 12.03 19.29 30.92
C GLU A 56 11.09 19.36 29.69
N SER A 57 10.82 20.54 29.10
CA SER A 57 9.78 20.66 28.04
C SER A 57 10.14 19.94 26.73
N SER A 58 11.43 19.94 26.36
CA SER A 58 11.92 19.34 25.11
C SER A 58 11.66 17.83 25.04
N ARG A 59 11.77 17.11 26.17
CA ARG A 59 11.60 15.66 26.20
C ARG A 59 10.13 15.25 26.02
N ARG A 60 9.19 16.03 26.56
CA ARG A 60 7.75 15.79 26.37
C ARG A 60 7.31 16.01 24.93
N TRP A 61 7.79 17.09 24.29
CA TRP A 61 7.52 17.37 22.88
C TRP A 61 8.01 16.26 21.94
N GLN A 62 9.17 15.68 22.25
CA GLN A 62 9.72 14.54 21.51
C GLN A 62 8.81 13.30 21.53
N TRP A 63 8.19 13.00 22.67
CA TRP A 63 7.24 11.89 22.77
C TRP A 63 5.95 12.15 21.99
N TRP A 64 5.42 13.39 22.02
CA TRP A 64 4.27 13.78 21.20
C TRP A 64 4.56 13.67 19.71
N MET A 65 5.76 14.05 19.27
CA MET A 65 6.18 13.95 17.89
C MET A 65 6.35 12.49 17.42
N LEU A 66 6.84 11.60 18.31
CA LEU A 66 6.88 10.16 18.02
C LEU A 66 5.48 9.55 17.97
N ALA A 67 4.59 9.94 18.87
CA ALA A 67 3.21 9.45 18.90
C ALA A 67 2.43 9.87 17.64
N SER A 68 2.56 11.14 17.22
CA SER A 68 1.88 11.62 15.99
C SER A 68 2.40 10.92 14.74
N LEU A 69 3.71 10.68 14.65
CA LEU A 69 4.31 9.91 13.58
C LEU A 69 3.76 8.48 13.53
N LEU A 70 3.65 7.82 14.69
CA LEU A 70 3.13 6.46 14.77
C LEU A 70 1.67 6.39 14.32
N VAL A 71 0.84 7.33 14.77
CA VAL A 71 -0.55 7.46 14.33
C VAL A 71 -0.64 7.68 12.81
N LEU A 72 0.23 8.52 12.25
CA LEU A 72 0.25 8.80 10.82
C LEU A 72 0.66 7.57 10.00
N VAL A 73 1.62 6.78 10.47
CA VAL A 73 2.02 5.52 9.83
C VAL A 73 0.89 4.49 9.88
N ILE A 74 0.21 4.34 11.03
CA ILE A 74 -0.93 3.42 11.15
C ILE A 74 -2.08 3.87 10.22
N ALA A 75 -2.41 5.16 10.21
CA ALA A 75 -3.44 5.70 9.34
C ALA A 75 -3.10 5.49 7.86
N ALA A 76 -1.82 5.66 7.47
CA ALA A 76 -1.36 5.46 6.10
C ALA A 76 -1.30 3.98 5.68
N ALA A 77 -1.01 3.06 6.60
CA ALA A 77 -1.04 1.62 6.35
C ALA A 77 -2.48 1.12 6.07
N GLY A 78 -3.49 1.86 6.53
CA GLY A 78 -4.90 1.58 6.26
C GLY A 78 -5.36 0.25 6.85
N PRO A 79 -5.34 0.09 8.19
CA PRO A 79 -5.91 -1.09 8.85
C PRO A 79 -7.39 -1.17 8.52
N THR A 80 -7.81 -2.30 7.97
CA THR A 80 -9.20 -2.55 7.63
C THR A 80 -9.60 -3.96 8.03
N TRP A 81 -10.86 -4.11 8.39
CA TRP A 81 -11.55 -5.40 8.48
C TRP A 81 -12.47 -5.64 7.29
N SER A 82 -12.65 -4.63 6.44
CA SER A 82 -13.47 -4.69 5.24
C SER A 82 -12.58 -4.99 4.05
N LYS A 83 -12.77 -6.17 3.45
CA LYS A 83 -12.12 -6.56 2.20
C LYS A 83 -12.91 -5.91 1.08
N GLN A 84 -12.33 -4.90 0.43
CA GLN A 84 -12.97 -4.29 -0.72
C GLN A 84 -13.05 -5.34 -1.83
N GLU A 85 -14.27 -5.74 -2.17
CA GLU A 85 -14.54 -6.61 -3.29
C GLU A 85 -14.03 -5.89 -4.53
N VAL A 86 -12.84 -6.25 -5.01
CA VAL A 86 -12.38 -5.82 -6.33
C VAL A 86 -13.46 -6.35 -7.26
N PRO A 87 -14.22 -5.48 -7.95
CA PRO A 87 -15.22 -5.95 -8.88
C PRO A 87 -14.43 -6.78 -9.87
N ILE A 88 -14.65 -8.10 -9.82
CA ILE A 88 -14.18 -8.98 -10.87
C ILE A 88 -14.84 -8.38 -12.08
N VAL A 89 -14.06 -7.72 -12.94
CA VAL A 89 -14.53 -7.25 -14.23
C VAL A 89 -14.89 -8.54 -14.94
N LYS A 90 -16.12 -9.01 -14.74
CA LYS A 90 -16.69 -10.08 -15.53
C LYS A 90 -16.56 -9.55 -16.93
N ASN A 91 -15.73 -10.22 -17.72
CA ASN A 91 -15.47 -9.83 -19.09
C ASN A 91 -16.81 -9.97 -19.83
N GLN A 92 -17.59 -8.89 -19.89
CA GLN A 92 -18.89 -8.82 -20.57
C GLN A 92 -18.68 -8.70 -22.08
N ASN A 93 -17.72 -9.45 -22.62
CA ASN A 93 -17.53 -9.52 -24.06
C ASN A 93 -18.76 -10.23 -24.62
N ALA A 94 -19.64 -9.48 -25.25
CA ALA A 94 -20.72 -10.03 -26.04
C ALA A 94 -20.10 -10.76 -27.25
N LEU A 95 -20.18 -12.09 -27.25
CA LEU A 95 -19.76 -12.92 -28.38
C LEU A 95 -20.96 -13.08 -29.33
N VAL A 96 -20.86 -12.49 -30.53
CA VAL A 96 -21.82 -12.71 -31.61
C VAL A 96 -21.23 -13.73 -32.58
N VAL A 97 -21.92 -14.84 -32.80
CA VAL A 97 -21.52 -15.91 -33.72
C VAL A 97 -22.48 -15.94 -34.90
N ILE A 98 -21.94 -15.97 -36.12
CA ILE A 98 -22.72 -16.18 -37.34
C ILE A 98 -22.31 -17.53 -37.92
N LEU A 99 -23.29 -18.40 -38.14
CA LEU A 99 -23.11 -19.75 -38.68
C LEU A 99 -23.84 -19.87 -40.03
N ASP A 100 -23.15 -20.33 -41.06
CA ASP A 100 -23.77 -20.67 -42.34
C ASP A 100 -24.51 -22.01 -42.25
N LEU A 101 -25.71 -22.07 -42.85
CA LEU A 101 -26.58 -23.26 -42.92
C LEU A 101 -26.88 -23.66 -44.37
N SER A 102 -26.05 -23.23 -45.32
CA SER A 102 -26.14 -23.64 -46.72
C SER A 102 -25.96 -25.15 -46.92
N PRO A 103 -26.46 -25.75 -48.03
CA PRO A 103 -26.30 -27.18 -48.31
C PRO A 103 -24.84 -27.66 -48.35
N SER A 104 -23.89 -26.78 -48.67
CA SER A 104 -22.45 -27.08 -48.62
C SER A 104 -21.93 -27.41 -47.23
N MET A 105 -22.65 -27.05 -46.17
CA MET A 105 -22.29 -27.37 -44.79
C MET A 105 -22.60 -28.83 -44.41
N LEU A 106 -23.37 -29.55 -45.23
CA LEU A 106 -23.61 -31.00 -45.10
C LEU A 106 -22.52 -31.84 -45.77
N ALA A 107 -21.43 -31.22 -46.26
CA ALA A 107 -20.30 -31.95 -46.81
C ALA A 107 -19.60 -32.78 -45.72
N GLU A 108 -19.26 -34.04 -46.05
CA GLU A 108 -18.61 -35.01 -45.16
C GLU A 108 -17.08 -35.08 -45.36
N ASP A 109 -16.46 -34.05 -45.93
CA ASP A 109 -14.99 -33.95 -46.02
C ASP A 109 -14.33 -33.93 -44.64
N LEU A 110 -15.06 -33.48 -43.63
CA LEU A 110 -14.76 -33.61 -42.20
C LEU A 110 -15.87 -34.42 -41.54
N LYS A 111 -15.57 -35.63 -41.08
CA LYS A 111 -16.53 -36.48 -40.37
C LYS A 111 -17.09 -35.79 -39.10
N PRO A 112 -18.39 -35.91 -38.79
CA PRO A 112 -19.44 -36.50 -39.62
C PRO A 112 -19.83 -35.57 -40.79
N ASP A 113 -20.05 -34.28 -40.53
CA ASP A 113 -20.19 -33.22 -41.52
C ASP A 113 -19.67 -31.88 -40.94
N ARG A 114 -19.44 -30.89 -41.82
CA ARG A 114 -18.93 -29.57 -41.42
C ARG A 114 -19.84 -28.85 -40.42
N LEU A 115 -21.16 -28.94 -40.58
CA LEU A 115 -22.14 -28.31 -39.70
C LEU A 115 -22.06 -28.85 -38.27
N THR A 116 -21.99 -30.15 -38.13
CA THR A 116 -21.91 -30.86 -36.85
C THR A 116 -20.58 -30.55 -36.17
N ARG A 117 -19.48 -30.45 -36.92
CA ARG A 117 -18.18 -30.00 -36.37
C ARG A 117 -18.22 -28.55 -35.92
N ALA A 118 -18.89 -27.66 -36.67
CA ALA A 118 -19.06 -26.27 -36.26
C ALA A 118 -19.89 -26.16 -34.97
N LYS A 119 -20.95 -26.96 -34.82
CA LYS A 119 -21.72 -27.05 -33.56
C LYS A 119 -20.87 -27.52 -32.40
N TYR A 120 -20.04 -28.56 -32.58
CA TYR A 120 -19.14 -29.01 -31.52
C TYR A 120 -18.18 -27.90 -31.10
N LYS A 121 -17.61 -27.17 -32.04
CA LYS A 121 -16.69 -26.05 -31.76
C LYS A 121 -17.35 -24.82 -31.11
N LEU A 122 -18.68 -24.73 -31.13
CA LEU A 122 -19.41 -23.66 -30.43
C LEU A 122 -19.78 -24.04 -29.00
N ILE A 123 -19.84 -25.34 -28.71
CA ILE A 123 -20.18 -25.88 -27.39
C ILE A 123 -18.91 -26.17 -26.58
N ASP A 124 -17.83 -26.56 -27.26
CA ASP A 124 -16.47 -26.76 -26.74
C ASP A 124 -15.68 -25.45 -26.70
#